data_AF-A0A7M3SV58-F1
#
_entry.id   AF-A0A7M3SV58-F1
#
_cell.length_a   1.000
_cell.length_b   1.000
_cell.length_c   1.000
_cell.angle_alpha   90.00
_cell.angle_beta   90.00
_cell.angle_gamma   90.00
#
_symmetry.space_group_name_H-M   'P 1'
#
loop_
_entity.id
_entity.type
_entity.pdbx_description
1 polymer ?
#
loop_
_entity_poly.entity_id
_entity_poly.type
_entity_poly.pdbx_seq_one_letter_code
_entity_poly.pdbx_strand_id
1 'polypeptide(L)'
;MNQANLISGGLPLLLVAVTIAVLAFIAYRRRESKALTRDAALARDLRDAAGGDAVRLAAVDEFETAIYQRLFYASTVGPKIRASAFSLLGLALSLGLAVVLAPLDGFTATTAKTIAAVLAVGFGLATVAFAAWAVYHAVSTPRVSFAESYADADDDE
;
A
#
# COMPACT_ATOMS: atom_id res chain seq x y z
N MET A 1 35.05 10.07 4.57
CA MET A 1 33.88 9.80 5.43
C MET A 1 34.01 8.39 5.97
N ASN A 2 34.27 8.24 7.27
CA ASN A 2 34.61 6.97 7.91
C ASN A 2 33.41 6.02 7.99
N GLN A 3 33.61 4.74 7.65
CA GLN A 3 32.61 3.68 7.81
C GLN A 3 32.02 3.59 9.23
N ALA A 4 32.76 4.04 10.24
CA ALA A 4 32.29 4.14 11.62
C ALA A 4 31.03 5.03 11.78
N ASN A 5 30.87 6.11 11.01
CA ASN A 5 29.69 7.01 11.11
C ASN A 5 28.44 6.44 10.43
N LEU A 6 28.61 5.61 9.38
CA LEU A 6 27.48 4.94 8.73
C LEU A 6 26.86 3.88 9.65
N ILE A 7 27.71 3.21 10.43
CA ILE A 7 27.34 2.09 11.31
C ILE A 7 26.81 2.59 12.67
N SER A 8 27.38 3.66 13.24
CA SER A 8 27.00 4.14 14.59
C SER A 8 25.75 5.03 14.62
N GLY A 9 25.42 5.73 13.53
CA GLY A 9 24.27 6.64 13.49
C GLY A 9 23.30 6.39 12.34
N GLY A 10 23.80 6.13 11.13
CA GLY A 10 22.98 6.13 9.91
C GLY A 10 21.98 4.98 9.81
N LEU A 11 22.43 3.74 10.04
CA LEU A 11 21.61 2.54 9.96
C LEU A 11 20.48 2.45 11.00
N PRO A 12 20.72 2.70 12.30
CA PRO A 12 19.65 2.70 13.29
C PRO A 12 18.63 3.83 13.05
N LEU A 13 19.07 5.03 12.63
CA LEU A 13 18.15 6.10 12.25
C LEU A 13 17.31 5.73 11.02
N LEU A 14 17.92 5.10 10.01
CA LEU A 14 17.21 4.63 8.82
C LEU A 14 16.15 3.58 9.17
N LEU A 15 16.48 2.63 10.05
CA LEU A 15 15.53 1.63 10.54
C LEU A 15 14.34 2.28 11.26
N VAL A 16 14.60 3.23 12.15
CA VAL A 16 13.55 3.99 12.84
C VAL A 16 12.70 4.76 11.84
N ALA A 17 13.32 5.47 10.90
CA ALA A 17 12.60 6.23 9.87
C ALA A 17 11.73 5.33 8.98
N VAL A 18 12.25 4.20 8.51
CA VAL A 18 11.50 3.21 7.71
C VAL A 18 10.34 2.64 8.53
N THR A 19 10.56 2.30 9.80
CA THR A 19 9.51 1.77 10.67
C THR A 19 8.40 2.80 10.88
N ILE A 20 8.75 4.06 11.17
CA ILE A 20 7.78 5.16 11.32
C ILE A 20 7.02 5.39 10.01
N ALA A 21 7.70 5.39 8.86
CA ALA A 21 7.06 5.56 7.56
C ALA A 21 6.06 4.44 7.26
N VAL A 22 6.41 3.18 7.54
CA VAL A 22 5.52 2.02 7.38
C VAL A 22 4.31 2.13 8.31
N LEU A 23 4.51 2.49 9.58
CA LEU A 23 3.43 2.67 10.55
C LEU A 23 2.49 3.82 10.16
N ALA A 24 3.06 4.97 9.75
CA ALA A 24 2.30 6.12 9.29
C ALA A 24 1.48 5.77 8.03
N PHE A 25 2.08 5.05 7.09
CA PHE A 25 1.40 4.56 5.89
C PHE A 25 0.23 3.63 6.24
N ILE A 26 0.43 2.67 7.15
CA ILE A 26 -0.64 1.76 7.60
C ILE A 26 -1.75 2.54 8.29
N ALA A 27 -1.40 3.49 9.18
CA ALA A 27 -2.37 4.30 9.89
C ALA A 27 -3.21 5.17 8.93
N TYR A 28 -2.56 5.78 7.93
CA TYR A 28 -3.23 6.53 6.87
C TYR A 28 -4.21 5.64 6.11
N ARG A 29 -3.77 4.48 5.62
CA ARG A 29 -4.63 3.53 4.88
C ARG A 29 -5.80 3.03 5.72
N ARG A 30 -5.60 2.78 7.01
CA ARG A 30 -6.67 2.35 7.92
C ARG A 30 -7.73 3.44 8.13
N ARG A 31 -7.33 4.71 8.14
CA ARG A 31 -8.25 5.86 8.19
C ARG A 31 -9.02 6.00 6.88
N GLU A 32 -8.34 5.84 5.75
CA GLU A 32 -8.95 5.87 4.42
C GLU A 32 -10.01 4.76 4.25
N SER A 33 -9.73 3.53 4.65
CA SER A 33 -10.73 2.45 4.62
C SER A 33 -11.97 2.76 5.47
N LYS A 34 -11.78 3.36 6.65
CA LYS A 34 -12.91 3.78 7.51
C LYS A 34 -13.74 4.88 6.85
N ALA A 35 -13.08 5.85 6.20
CA ALA A 35 -13.77 6.90 5.45
C ALA A 35 -14.59 6.29 4.32
N LEU A 36 -14.02 5.38 3.52
CA LEU A 36 -14.73 4.70 2.44
C LEU A 36 -15.93 3.89 2.92
N THR A 37 -15.82 3.18 4.06
CA THR A 37 -16.97 2.44 4.64
C THR A 37 -18.08 3.39 5.07
N ARG A 38 -17.72 4.53 5.68
CA ARG A 38 -18.69 5.55 6.08
C ARG A 38 -19.34 6.21 4.86
N ASP A 39 -18.56 6.54 3.84
CA ASP A 39 -19.05 7.19 2.63
C ASP A 39 -19.96 6.23 1.84
N ALA A 40 -19.67 4.92 1.82
CA ALA A 40 -20.56 3.90 1.27
C ALA A 40 -21.88 3.74 2.05
N ALA A 41 -21.87 3.94 3.37
CA ALA A 41 -23.11 3.99 4.15
C ALA A 41 -23.91 5.27 3.85
N LEU A 42 -23.22 6.41 3.77
CA LEU A 42 -23.83 7.69 3.41
C LEU A 42 -24.48 7.65 2.02
N ALA A 43 -23.88 6.95 1.05
CA ALA A 43 -24.47 6.78 -0.27
C ALA A 43 -25.86 6.13 -0.21
N ARG A 44 -26.03 5.07 0.60
CA ARG A 44 -27.34 4.44 0.82
C ARG A 44 -28.34 5.40 1.45
N ASP A 45 -27.93 6.12 2.48
CA ASP A 45 -28.79 7.10 3.15
C ASP A 45 -29.24 8.22 2.19
N LEU A 46 -28.34 8.68 1.31
CA LEU A 46 -28.63 9.67 0.29
C LEU A 46 -29.55 9.12 -0.81
N ARG A 47 -29.38 7.86 -1.22
CA ARG A 47 -30.27 7.17 -2.17
C ARG A 47 -31.69 7.10 -1.63
N ASP A 48 -31.85 6.66 -0.39
CA ASP A 48 -33.15 6.59 0.28
C ASP A 48 -33.78 7.99 0.42
N ALA A 49 -32.98 9.02 0.72
CA ALA A 49 -33.43 10.40 0.83
C ALA A 49 -33.74 11.08 -0.52
N ALA A 50 -33.13 10.63 -1.61
CA ALA A 50 -33.38 11.11 -2.97
C ALA A 50 -34.74 10.63 -3.49
N GLY A 51 -35.19 9.44 -3.06
CA GLY A 51 -36.48 8.89 -3.44
C GLY A 51 -36.59 8.73 -4.96
N GLY A 52 -37.58 9.39 -5.57
CA GLY A 52 -37.79 9.40 -7.03
C GLY A 52 -37.33 10.66 -7.76
N ASP A 53 -36.63 11.59 -7.08
CA ASP A 53 -36.13 12.81 -7.71
C ASP A 53 -34.92 12.50 -8.59
N ALA A 54 -35.10 12.63 -9.91
CA ALA A 54 -34.10 12.32 -10.92
C ALA A 54 -32.78 13.10 -10.74
N VAL A 55 -32.85 14.36 -10.31
CA VAL A 55 -31.63 15.20 -10.15
C VAL A 55 -30.85 14.75 -8.92
N ARG A 56 -31.56 14.42 -7.83
CA ARG A 56 -30.92 13.93 -6.60
C ARG A 56 -30.36 12.52 -6.81
N LEU A 57 -31.03 11.67 -7.57
CA LEU A 57 -30.51 10.35 -7.93
C LEU A 57 -29.24 10.44 -8.79
N ALA A 58 -29.21 11.32 -9.80
CA ALA A 58 -28.01 11.53 -10.61
C ALA A 58 -26.81 12.01 -9.77
N ALA A 59 -27.04 12.90 -8.79
CA ALA A 59 -26.00 13.32 -7.86
C ALA A 59 -25.50 12.17 -6.95
N VAL A 60 -26.39 11.25 -6.57
CA VAL A 60 -26.02 10.04 -5.81
C VAL A 60 -25.24 9.06 -6.68
N ASP A 61 -25.60 8.88 -7.95
CA ASP A 61 -24.87 8.01 -8.89
C ASP A 61 -23.42 8.47 -9.09
N GLU A 62 -23.20 9.78 -9.25
CA GLU A 62 -21.84 10.34 -9.35
C GLU A 62 -21.04 10.13 -8.05
N PHE A 63 -21.69 10.31 -6.89
CA PHE A 63 -21.07 10.07 -5.59
C PHE A 63 -20.70 8.59 -5.37
N GLU A 64 -21.60 7.67 -5.71
CA GLU A 64 -21.38 6.23 -5.64
C GLU A 64 -20.25 5.80 -6.56
N THR A 65 -20.24 6.31 -7.80
CA THR A 65 -19.18 6.08 -8.78
C THR A 65 -17.81 6.44 -8.22
N ALA A 66 -17.67 7.62 -7.62
CA ALA A 66 -16.42 8.06 -7.01
C ALA A 66 -15.98 7.16 -5.84
N ILE A 67 -16.93 6.67 -5.03
CA ILE A 67 -16.66 5.71 -3.95
C ILE A 67 -16.19 4.37 -4.51
N TYR A 68 -16.89 3.81 -5.50
CA TYR A 68 -16.57 2.50 -6.07
C TYR A 68 -15.19 2.50 -6.74
N GLN A 69 -14.83 3.57 -7.47
CA GLN A 69 -13.49 3.71 -8.04
C GLN A 69 -12.40 3.69 -6.95
N ARG A 70 -12.61 4.44 -5.85
CA ARG A 70 -11.68 4.46 -4.72
C ARG A 70 -11.64 3.12 -3.99
N LEU A 71 -12.77 2.45 -3.82
CA LEU A 71 -12.87 1.15 -3.18
C LEU A 71 -12.14 0.07 -3.98
N PHE A 72 -12.29 0.08 -5.31
CA PHE A 72 -11.59 -0.82 -6.22
C PHE A 72 -10.07 -0.61 -6.18
N TYR A 73 -9.63 0.65 -6.19
CA TYR A 73 -8.22 0.97 -6.04
C TYR A 73 -7.68 0.52 -4.68
N ALA A 74 -8.42 0.77 -3.60
CA ALA A 74 -8.03 0.39 -2.24
C ALA A 74 -7.96 -1.13 -2.06
N SER A 75 -8.87 -1.90 -2.68
CA SER A 75 -8.91 -3.36 -2.58
C SER A 75 -7.83 -4.04 -3.43
N THR A 76 -7.49 -3.48 -4.59
CA THR A 76 -6.54 -4.11 -5.52
C THR A 76 -5.10 -3.68 -5.25
N VAL A 77 -4.85 -2.39 -5.05
CA VAL A 77 -3.51 -1.82 -4.91
C VAL A 77 -3.07 -1.79 -3.44
N GLY A 78 -4.00 -1.52 -2.51
CA GLY A 78 -3.72 -1.38 -1.08
C GLY A 78 -2.98 -2.57 -0.45
N PRO A 79 -3.43 -3.82 -0.65
CA PRO A 79 -2.75 -5.00 -0.10
C PRO A 79 -1.31 -5.16 -0.61
N LYS A 80 -1.05 -4.84 -1.89
CA LYS A 80 0.27 -4.98 -2.50
C LYS A 80 1.26 -3.93 -1.97
N ILE A 81 0.82 -2.68 -1.80
CA ILE A 81 1.66 -1.66 -1.18
C ILE A 81 1.98 -2.04 0.28
N ARG A 82 0.99 -2.56 1.02
CA ARG A 82 1.22 -3.03 2.40
C ARG A 82 2.23 -4.17 2.46
N ALA A 83 2.14 -5.14 1.55
CA ALA A 83 3.11 -6.23 1.44
C ALA A 83 4.51 -5.71 1.12
N SER A 84 4.64 -4.80 0.15
CA SER A 84 5.93 -4.16 -0.20
C SER A 84 6.55 -3.41 0.98
N ALA A 85 5.73 -2.67 1.75
CA ALA A 85 6.16 -1.95 2.94
C ALA A 85 6.69 -2.88 4.04
N PHE A 86 6.03 -4.01 4.29
CA PHE A 86 6.53 -5.02 5.25
C PHE A 86 7.77 -5.74 4.75
N SER A 87 7.86 -6.04 3.45
CA SER A 87 9.07 -6.59 2.86
C SER A 87 10.24 -5.61 3.00
N LEU A 88 10.02 -4.32 2.80
CA LEU A 88 11.05 -3.29 2.97
C LEU A 88 11.54 -3.21 4.42
N LEU A 89 10.62 -3.32 5.38
CA LEU A 89 10.99 -3.40 6.79
C LEU A 89 11.81 -4.67 7.10
N GLY A 90 11.41 -5.83 6.56
CA GLY A 90 12.16 -7.08 6.68
C GLY A 90 13.57 -6.99 6.09
N LEU A 91 13.71 -6.32 4.94
CA LEU A 91 15.00 -6.03 4.31
C LEU A 91 15.87 -5.16 5.23
N ALA A 92 15.32 -4.06 5.73
CA ALA A 92 16.04 -3.15 6.61
C ALA A 92 16.54 -3.87 7.89
N LEU A 93 15.69 -4.71 8.49
CA LEU A 93 16.04 -5.51 9.67
C LEU A 93 17.13 -6.55 9.36
N SER A 94 17.04 -7.22 8.21
CA SER A 94 18.04 -8.22 7.78
C SER A 94 19.42 -7.58 7.55
N LEU A 95 19.45 -6.39 6.93
CA LEU A 95 20.68 -5.60 6.76
C LEU A 95 21.22 -5.10 8.10
N GLY A 96 20.34 -4.63 9.00
CA GLY A 96 20.73 -4.24 10.35
C GLY A 96 21.38 -5.39 11.12
N LEU A 97 20.80 -6.60 11.03
CA LEU A 97 21.36 -7.81 11.63
C LEU A 97 22.74 -8.15 11.04
N ALA A 98 22.91 -8.07 9.72
CA ALA A 98 24.20 -8.32 9.07
C ALA A 98 25.30 -7.38 9.58
N VAL A 99 24.97 -6.10 9.82
CA VAL A 99 25.90 -5.10 10.36
C VAL A 99 26.28 -5.39 11.81
N VAL A 100 25.30 -5.76 12.65
CA VAL A 100 25.54 -6.14 14.05
C VAL A 100 26.41 -7.39 14.14
N LEU A 101 26.23 -8.33 13.23
CA LEU A 101 27.01 -9.57 13.19
C LEU A 101 28.39 -9.40 12.55
N ALA A 102 28.62 -8.34 11.78
CA ALA A 102 29.86 -8.13 11.01
C ALA A 102 31.17 -8.33 11.81
N PRO A 103 31.34 -7.77 13.03
CA PRO A 103 32.57 -7.92 13.80
C PRO A 103 32.73 -9.29 14.50
N LEU A 104 31.72 -10.16 14.46
CA LEU A 104 31.77 -11.46 15.12
C LEU A 104 32.34 -12.53 14.19
N ASP A 105 33.22 -13.37 14.72
CA ASP A 105 33.83 -14.49 13.98
C ASP A 105 33.54 -15.84 14.65
N GLY A 106 33.65 -16.91 13.87
CA GLY A 106 33.32 -18.28 14.28
C GLY A 106 32.15 -18.88 13.50
N PHE A 107 31.94 -20.19 13.68
CA PHE A 107 30.94 -20.95 12.91
C PHE A 107 29.51 -20.45 13.11
N THR A 108 29.13 -20.14 14.35
CA THR A 108 27.80 -19.62 14.70
C THR A 108 27.56 -18.24 14.09
N ALA A 109 28.54 -17.33 14.19
CA ALA A 109 28.49 -16.01 13.58
C ALA A 109 28.39 -16.10 12.04
N THR A 110 29.18 -16.99 11.43
CA THR A 110 29.15 -17.22 9.97
C THR A 110 27.78 -17.72 9.52
N THR A 111 27.21 -18.70 10.23
CA THR A 111 25.85 -19.21 9.94
C THR A 111 24.80 -18.09 10.05
N ALA A 112 24.87 -17.28 11.10
CA ALA A 112 23.94 -16.16 11.29
C ALA A 112 24.06 -15.08 10.21
N LYS A 113 25.29 -14.73 9.78
CA LYS A 113 25.54 -13.82 8.65
C LYS A 113 24.93 -14.35 7.35
N THR A 114 25.09 -15.64 7.08
CA THR A 114 24.50 -16.28 5.90
C THR A 114 22.97 -16.22 5.92
N ILE A 115 22.34 -16.53 7.05
CA ILE A 115 20.87 -16.42 7.19
C ILE A 115 20.42 -14.98 6.97
N ALA A 116 21.09 -14.00 7.57
CA ALA A 116 20.76 -12.58 7.40
C ALA A 116 20.89 -12.15 5.93
N ALA A 117 21.91 -12.62 5.21
CA ALA A 117 22.08 -12.35 3.79
C ALA A 117 20.96 -12.95 2.93
N VAL A 118 20.58 -14.21 3.18
CA VAL A 118 19.47 -14.88 2.48
C VAL A 118 18.15 -14.14 2.72
N LEU A 119 17.87 -13.74 3.97
CA LEU A 119 16.68 -12.96 4.30
C LEU A 119 16.69 -11.60 3.61
N ALA A 120 17.83 -10.90 3.59
CA ALA A 120 17.95 -9.61 2.90
C ALA A 120 17.64 -9.75 1.40
N VAL A 121 18.17 -10.77 0.74
CA VAL A 121 17.86 -11.03 -0.68
C VAL A 121 16.37 -11.34 -0.87
N GLY A 122 15.80 -12.24 -0.05
CA GLY A 122 14.39 -12.61 -0.14
C GLY A 122 13.44 -11.43 0.06
N PHE A 123 13.68 -10.63 1.10
CA PHE A 123 12.89 -9.43 1.37
C PHE A 123 13.10 -8.35 0.31
N GLY A 124 14.31 -8.16 -0.19
CA GLY A 124 14.59 -7.22 -1.27
C GLY A 124 13.83 -7.55 -2.55
N LEU A 125 13.86 -8.83 -2.96
CA LEU A 125 13.07 -9.30 -4.11
C LEU A 125 11.57 -9.13 -3.87
N ALA A 126 11.06 -9.47 -2.68
CA ALA A 126 9.66 -9.31 -2.34
C ALA A 126 9.22 -7.83 -2.38
N THR A 127 10.04 -6.91 -1.86
CA THR A 127 9.75 -5.46 -1.91
C THR A 127 9.57 -5.00 -3.35
N VAL A 128 10.51 -5.35 -4.22
CA VAL A 128 10.48 -4.96 -5.64
C VAL A 128 9.30 -5.60 -6.34
N ALA A 129 9.06 -6.90 -6.14
CA ALA A 129 7.95 -7.61 -6.75
C ALA A 129 6.59 -7.01 -6.36
N PHE A 130 6.36 -6.77 -5.06
CA PHE A 130 5.10 -6.17 -4.60
C PHE A 130 4.96 -4.70 -5.00
N ALA A 131 6.06 -3.94 -5.06
CA ALA A 131 6.04 -2.56 -5.56
C ALA A 131 5.70 -2.53 -7.05
N ALA A 132 6.37 -3.34 -7.88
CA ALA A 132 6.09 -3.47 -9.29
C ALA A 132 4.65 -3.92 -9.55
N TRP A 133 4.15 -4.86 -8.76
CA TRP A 133 2.77 -5.33 -8.89
C TRP A 133 1.75 -4.27 -8.48
N ALA A 134 2.05 -3.48 -7.45
CA ALA A 134 1.23 -2.34 -7.06
C ALA A 134 1.20 -1.27 -8.16
N VAL A 135 2.34 -0.95 -8.77
CA VAL A 135 2.45 0.00 -9.90
C VAL A 135 1.70 -0.53 -11.12
N TYR A 136 1.90 -1.81 -11.46
CA TYR A 136 1.18 -2.46 -12.54
C TYR A 136 -0.33 -2.30 -12.35
N HIS A 137 -0.87 -2.69 -11.20
CA HIS A 137 -2.30 -2.50 -10.94
C HIS A 137 -2.71 -1.03 -10.89
N ALA A 138 -1.88 -0.12 -10.39
CA ALA A 138 -2.22 1.30 -10.37
C ALA A 138 -2.34 1.91 -11.79
N VAL A 139 -1.58 1.39 -12.77
CA VAL A 139 -1.57 1.88 -14.15
C VAL A 139 -2.50 1.07 -15.06
N SER A 140 -2.63 -0.23 -14.82
CA SER A 140 -3.39 -1.17 -15.65
C SER A 140 -4.83 -1.34 -15.22
N THR A 141 -5.21 -0.90 -14.01
CA THR A 141 -6.61 -0.91 -13.61
C THR A 141 -7.32 0.13 -14.47
N PRO A 142 -8.23 -0.29 -15.36
CA PRO A 142 -9.04 0.66 -16.11
C PRO A 142 -9.73 1.52 -15.05
N ARG A 143 -9.59 2.84 -15.14
CA ARG A 143 -10.58 3.70 -14.51
C ARG A 143 -11.85 3.35 -15.25
N VAL A 144 -12.68 2.49 -14.65
CA VAL A 144 -14.01 2.17 -15.17
C VAL A 144 -14.72 3.50 -15.23
N SER A 145 -14.62 4.15 -16.39
CA SER A 145 -15.43 5.28 -16.73
C SER A 145 -16.75 4.65 -17.07
N PHE A 146 -17.73 4.81 -16.19
CA PHE A 146 -19.14 4.55 -16.49
C PHE A 146 -19.64 5.37 -17.69
N ALA A 147 -18.79 6.19 -18.32
CA ALA A 147 -19.02 6.80 -19.63
C ALA A 147 -19.58 5.81 -20.67
N GLU A 148 -19.11 4.56 -20.69
CA GLU A 148 -19.68 3.53 -21.59
C GLU A 148 -21.04 3.01 -21.11
N SER A 149 -21.34 2.97 -19.80
CA SER A 149 -22.67 2.58 -19.31
C SER A 149 -23.71 3.70 -19.39
N TYR A 150 -23.27 4.97 -19.46
CA TYR A 150 -24.15 6.10 -19.75
C TYR A 150 -24.39 6.25 -21.27
N ALA A 151 -23.44 5.86 -22.11
CA ALA A 151 -23.62 5.87 -23.56
C ALA A 151 -24.69 4.87 -24.04
N ASP A 152 -24.73 3.67 -23.46
CA ASP A 152 -25.77 2.68 -23.77
C ASP A 152 -27.17 3.10 -23.27
N ALA A 153 -27.28 4.07 -22.35
CA ALA A 153 -28.57 4.57 -21.87
C ALA A 153 -29.20 5.65 -22.78
N ASP A 154 -28.40 6.30 -23.63
CA ASP A 154 -28.85 7.35 -24.55
C ASP A 154 -29.27 6.80 -25.94
N ASP A 155 -28.86 5.57 -26.28
CA ASP A 155 -29.15 4.94 -27.60
C ASP A 155 -30.50 4.20 -27.66
N ASP A 156 -31.24 4.10 -26.54
CA ASP A 156 -32.52 3.37 -26.41
C ASP A 156 -33.79 4.28 -26.43
N GLU A 157 -33.67 5.56 -26.84
CA GLU A 157 -34.83 6.47 -27.10
C GLU A 157 -35.25 6.56 -28.58
#